data_AF-A0A416U201-F1
#
_entry.id   AF-A0A416U201-F1
#
_cell.length_a   1.000
_cell.length_b   1.000
_cell.length_c   1.000
_cell.angle_alpha   90.00
_cell.angle_beta   90.00
_cell.angle_gamma   90.00
#
_symmetry.space_group_name_H-M   'P 1'
#
loop_
_entity.id
_entity.type
_entity.pdbx_description
1 polymer ?
#
loop_
_entity_poly.entity_id
_entity_poly.type
_entity_poly.pdbx_seq_one_letter_code
_entity_poly.pdbx_strand_id
1 'polypeptide(L)'
;MIGMHEDYNYHDIFKEYAENISGKWFKENYLQIVGTKTVDDYMYVKGFDGGFPHASAYVKIDMKENKIVNYYDAHNCPVKVKDGIYE
;
A
#
# COMPACT_ATOMS: atom_id res chain seq x y z
N MET A 1 6.51 -32.17 -11.73
CA MET A 1 5.28 -31.43 -11.36
C MET A 1 5.72 -30.01 -11.11
N ILE A 2 5.40 -29.11 -12.03
CA ILE A 2 6.02 -27.78 -12.13
C ILE A 2 5.04 -26.76 -11.56
N GLY A 3 5.51 -25.90 -10.65
CA GLY A 3 4.98 -24.56 -10.40
C GLY A 3 3.75 -24.44 -9.50
N MET A 4 3.95 -24.28 -8.19
CA MET A 4 2.98 -23.62 -7.27
C MET A 4 3.68 -23.05 -6.02
N HIS A 5 4.79 -22.33 -6.16
CA HIS A 5 5.51 -21.75 -4.99
C HIS A 5 5.98 -20.30 -5.12
N GLU A 6 5.74 -19.60 -6.23
CA GLU A 6 6.32 -18.26 -6.42
C GLU A 6 5.37 -17.09 -6.10
N ASP A 7 4.04 -17.24 -6.19
CA ASP A 7 3.11 -16.11 -5.98
C ASP A 7 2.86 -15.74 -4.51
N TYR A 8 3.00 -16.67 -3.57
CA TYR A 8 2.72 -16.39 -2.16
C TYR A 8 3.77 -15.49 -1.50
N ASN A 9 4.98 -15.41 -2.05
CA ASN A 9 6.08 -14.68 -1.42
C ASN A 9 6.03 -13.17 -1.74
N TYR A 10 5.60 -12.79 -2.95
CA TYR A 10 5.59 -11.39 -3.37
C TYR A 10 4.55 -10.54 -2.65
N HIS A 11 3.36 -11.11 -2.41
CA HIS A 11 2.31 -10.45 -1.64
C HIS A 11 2.77 -10.06 -0.23
N ASP A 12 3.45 -10.98 0.45
CA ASP A 12 3.96 -10.75 1.81
C ASP A 12 5.13 -9.76 1.79
N ILE A 13 6.01 -9.82 0.78
CA ILE A 13 7.13 -8.86 0.62
C ILE A 13 6.61 -7.43 0.45
N PHE A 14 5.66 -7.19 -0.46
CA PHE A 14 5.13 -5.84 -0.71
C PHE A 14 4.34 -5.30 0.49
N LYS A 15 3.57 -6.17 1.15
CA LYS A 15 2.88 -5.84 2.39
C LYS A 15 3.85 -5.44 3.50
N GLU A 16 4.86 -6.28 3.76
CA GLU A 16 5.88 -6.02 4.79
C GLU A 16 6.64 -4.73 4.48
N TYR A 17 7.01 -4.51 3.22
CA TYR A 17 7.68 -3.30 2.77
C TYR A 17 6.83 -2.04 3.04
N ALA A 18 5.55 -2.08 2.67
CA ALA A 18 4.62 -0.98 2.92
C ALA A 18 4.42 -0.72 4.42
N GLU A 19 4.28 -1.78 5.23
CA GLU A 19 4.16 -1.68 6.68
C GLU A 19 5.41 -1.07 7.32
N ASN A 20 6.60 -1.48 6.87
CA ASN A 20 7.88 -1.00 7.41
C ASN A 20 8.09 0.51 7.19
N ILE A 21 7.68 1.04 6.03
CA ILE A 21 7.91 2.46 5.69
C ILE A 21 6.72 3.33 6.11
N SER A 22 5.50 2.89 5.83
CA SER A 22 4.28 3.70 5.95
C SER A 22 3.36 3.29 7.10
N GLY A 23 3.61 2.15 7.76
CA GLY A 23 2.74 1.62 8.80
C GLY A 23 2.56 2.56 9.99
N LYS A 24 3.61 3.29 10.38
CA LYS A 24 3.50 4.33 11.43
C LYS A 24 2.50 5.42 11.05
N TRP A 25 2.58 5.93 9.81
CA TRP A 25 1.69 6.97 9.32
C TRP A 25 0.24 6.49 9.27
N PHE A 26 -0.01 5.29 8.74
CA PHE A 26 -1.36 4.73 8.69
C PHE A 26 -1.95 4.50 10.09
N LYS A 27 -1.14 4.02 11.04
CA LYS A 27 -1.55 3.86 12.44
C LYS A 27 -1.93 5.19 13.10
N GLU A 28 -1.14 6.24 12.88
CA GLU A 28 -1.40 7.59 13.40
C GLU A 28 -2.67 8.22 12.79
N ASN A 29 -3.03 7.81 11.57
CA ASN A 29 -4.25 8.25 10.88
C ASN A 29 -5.44 7.30 11.05
N TYR A 30 -5.33 6.28 11.91
CA TYR A 30 -6.39 5.28 12.16
C TYR A 30 -6.85 4.50 10.92
N LEU A 31 -5.91 4.24 10.00
CA LEU A 31 -6.15 3.51 8.77
C LEU A 31 -5.41 2.16 8.80
N GLN A 32 -6.02 1.13 8.22
CA GLN A 32 -5.37 -0.17 7.98
C GLN A 32 -4.87 -0.23 6.55
N ILE A 33 -3.64 -0.73 6.34
CA ILE A 33 -3.14 -0.98 4.99
C ILE A 33 -3.96 -2.12 4.38
N VAL A 34 -4.55 -1.87 3.22
CA VAL A 34 -5.43 -2.82 2.53
C VAL A 34 -4.91 -3.24 1.16
N GLY A 35 -3.85 -2.61 0.66
CA GLY A 35 -3.22 -3.03 -0.59
C GLY A 35 -2.10 -2.11 -1.04
N THR A 36 -1.34 -2.58 -2.03
CA THR A 36 -0.27 -1.83 -2.67
C THR A 36 -0.35 -1.96 -4.19
N LYS A 37 0.19 -0.95 -4.88
CA LYS A 37 0.47 -1.02 -6.31
C LYS A 37 1.79 -0.35 -6.64
N THR A 38 2.68 -1.07 -7.30
CA THR A 38 3.93 -0.53 -7.82
C THR A 38 3.71 0.06 -9.23
N VAL A 39 4.19 1.28 -9.45
CA VAL A 39 4.22 1.95 -10.76
C VAL A 39 5.58 2.63 -10.91
N ASP A 40 6.36 2.17 -11.89
CA ASP A 40 7.76 2.56 -12.07
C ASP A 40 8.58 2.34 -10.78
N ASP A 41 9.23 3.38 -10.27
CA ASP A 41 10.04 3.35 -9.04
C ASP A 41 9.24 3.71 -7.78
N TYR A 42 7.91 3.78 -7.87
CA TYR A 42 7.05 4.21 -6.78
C TYR A 42 6.05 3.13 -6.37
N MET A 43 5.89 2.97 -5.06
CA MET A 43 4.81 2.16 -4.50
C MET A 43 3.70 3.05 -3.95
N TYR A 44 2.48 2.73 -4.33
CA TYR A 44 1.26 3.37 -3.83
C TYR A 44 0.60 2.43 -2.84
N VAL A 45 0.51 2.84 -1.58
CA VAL A 45 -0.11 2.06 -0.49
C VAL A 45 -1.47 2.64 -0.21
N LYS A 46 -2.51 1.81 -0.14
CA LYS A 46 -3.86 2.22 0.22
C LYS A 46 -4.16 1.88 1.68
N GLY A 47 -4.67 2.85 2.41
CA GLY A 47 -5.22 2.68 3.75
C GLY A 47 -6.73 2.87 3.78
N PHE A 48 -7.40 2.11 4.63
CA PHE A 48 -8.85 2.15 4.83
C PHE A 48 -9.19 1.94 6.31
N ASP A 49 -10.15 2.69 6.85
CA ASP A 49 -10.56 2.57 8.26
C ASP A 49 -11.63 1.49 8.52
N GLY A 50 -12.33 1.03 7.48
CA GLY A 50 -13.44 0.08 7.61
C GLY A 50 -14.69 0.63 8.32
N GLY A 51 -14.67 1.92 8.71
CA GLY A 51 -15.72 2.57 9.50
C GLY A 51 -16.78 3.25 8.63
N PHE A 52 -17.88 3.72 9.21
CA PHE A 52 -18.87 4.57 8.51
C PHE A 52 -19.06 5.88 9.28
N PRO A 53 -18.85 7.07 8.69
CA PRO A 53 -18.43 7.32 7.30
C PRO A 53 -17.01 6.81 7.00
N HIS A 54 -16.82 6.26 5.81
CA HIS A 54 -15.56 5.63 5.39
C HIS A 54 -14.45 6.67 5.16
N ALA A 55 -13.25 6.41 5.69
CA ALA A 55 -12.04 7.14 5.34
C ALA A 55 -11.06 6.23 4.57
N SER A 56 -10.49 6.77 3.49
CA SER A 56 -9.39 6.13 2.78
C SER A 56 -8.35 7.15 2.36
N ALA A 57 -7.08 6.78 2.47
CA ALA A 57 -5.97 7.60 2.04
C ALA A 57 -4.91 6.72 1.36
N TYR A 58 -4.04 7.36 0.61
CA TYR A 58 -2.94 6.72 -0.07
C TYR A 58 -1.62 7.35 0.33
N VAL A 59 -0.59 6.52 0.41
CA VAL A 59 0.79 6.93 0.62
C VAL A 59 1.58 6.57 -0.63
N LYS A 60 2.39 7.51 -1.12
CA LYS A 60 3.37 7.25 -2.18
C LYS A 60 4.75 7.11 -1.57
N ILE A 61 5.36 5.97 -1.81
CA ILE A 61 6.70 5.62 -1.37
C ILE A 61 7.63 5.66 -2.59
N ASP A 62 8.77 6.32 -2.44
CA ASP A 62 9.90 6.18 -3.36
C ASP A 62 10.68 4.93 -2.97
N MET A 63 10.71 3.94 -3.87
CA MET A 63 11.33 2.65 -3.58
C MET A 63 12.86 2.68 -3.66
N LYS A 64 13.44 3.66 -4.34
CA LYS A 64 14.91 3.84 -4.39
C LYS A 64 15.41 4.44 -3.08
N GLU A 65 14.70 5.43 -2.56
CA GLU A 65 15.07 6.11 -1.33
C GLU A 65 14.43 5.51 -0.06
N ASN A 66 13.51 4.54 -0.22
CA ASN A 66 12.77 3.87 0.85
C ASN A 66 12.06 4.85 1.80
N LYS A 67 11.42 5.89 1.24
CA LYS A 67 10.77 6.93 2.03
C LYS A 67 9.42 7.34 1.46
N ILE A 68 8.57 7.84 2.34
CA ILE A 68 7.31 8.48 1.92
C ILE A 68 7.63 9.81 1.24
N VAL A 69 7.11 9.99 0.03
CA VAL A 69 7.30 11.22 -0.76
C VAL A 69 6.01 12.00 -0.98
N ASN A 70 4.84 11.36 -0.85
CA ASN A 70 3.57 12.08 -0.93
C ASN A 70 2.41 11.32 -0.26
N TYR A 71 1.31 12.03 -0.05
CA TYR A 71 0.04 11.52 0.45
C TYR A 71 -1.10 11.96 -0.47
N TYR A 72 -2.14 11.14 -0.58
CA TYR A 72 -3.34 11.46 -1.33
C TYR A 72 -4.60 11.05 -0.56
N ASP A 73 -5.66 11.83 -0.70
CA ASP A 73 -6.99 11.41 -0.28
C ASP A 73 -7.59 10.37 -1.22
N ALA A 74 -8.67 9.73 -0.78
CA ALA A 74 -9.47 8.75 -1.52
C ALA A 74 -9.69 9.07 -3.02
N HIS A 75 -9.89 10.35 -3.33
CA HIS A 75 -10.32 10.83 -4.65
C HIS A 75 -9.18 11.41 -5.50
N ASN A 76 -8.02 11.70 -4.89
CA ASN A 76 -6.93 12.46 -5.52
C ASN A 76 -5.73 11.60 -5.91
N CYS A 77 -5.74 10.31 -5.56
CA CYS A 77 -4.66 9.41 -5.94
C CYS A 77 -4.72 9.11 -7.45
N PRO A 78 -3.63 9.35 -8.21
CA PRO A 78 -3.59 9.06 -9.65
C PRO A 78 -3.58 7.55 -9.95
N VAL A 79 -3.30 6.72 -8.94
CA VAL A 79 -3.19 5.26 -9.07
C VAL A 79 -4.29 4.58 -8.26
N LYS A 80 -5.05 3.70 -8.93
CA LYS A 80 -6.07 2.89 -8.30
C LYS A 80 -5.45 1.59 -7.76
N VAL A 81 -5.38 1.50 -6.44
CA VAL A 81 -4.98 0.28 -5.70
C VAL A 81 -6.23 -0.53 -5.37
N LYS A 82 -6.19 -1.84 -5.59
CA LYS A 82 -7.29 -2.76 -5.27
C LYS A 82 -7.13 -3.29 -3.84
N ASP A 83 -8.22 -3.39 -3.11
CA ASP A 83 -8.22 -3.94 -1.75
C ASP A 83 -7.89 -5.44 -1.79
N GLY A 84 -7.01 -5.88 -0.91
CA GLY A 84 -6.48 -7.23 -0.82
C GLY A 84 -5.38 -7.56 -1.84
N ILE A 85 -5.02 -6.62 -2.73
CA ILE A 85 -3.98 -6.84 -3.75
C ILE A 85 -2.70 -6.10 -3.35
N TYR A 86 -1.58 -6.80 -3.44
CA TYR A 86 -0.26 -6.28 -3.13
C TYR A 86 0.66 -6.59 -4.31
N GLU A 87 0.77 -5.64 -5.23
CA GLU A 87 1.56 -5.71 -6.48
C GLU A 87 2.45 -4.46 -6.64
#